data_AF-A0AAV4B3E5-F1
#
_entry.id   AF-A0AAV4B3E5-F1
#
_cell.length_a   1.000
_cell.length_b   1.000
_cell.length_c   1.000
_cell.angle_alpha   90.00
_cell.angle_beta   90.00
_cell.angle_gamma   90.00
#
_symmetry.space_group_name_H-M   'P 1'
#
loop_
_entity.id
_entity.type
_entity.pdbx_description
1 polymer ?
#
loop_
_entity_poly.entity_id
_entity_poly.type
_entity_poly.pdbx_seq_one_letter_code
_entity_poly.pdbx_strand_id
1 'polypeptide(L)'
;MISSGDLFVFTGISTMQARIPGLGYDRIWQRGYACPVQGCGLQSVRDVTDLKRHWREKHEEIIAKFHCSACSYVSKRKSNVFQHFRLRHNGNMLGNSSESVGKVEYQHNKQFIDPYPLTLESVLRYKD
;
A
#
# COMPACT_ATOMS: atom_id res chain seq x y z
N MET A 1 13.35 18.77 -48.59
CA MET A 1 12.30 19.81 -48.49
C MET A 1 11.16 19.20 -47.69
N ILE A 2 11.10 19.46 -46.39
CA ILE A 2 10.02 18.99 -45.53
C ILE A 2 9.03 20.16 -45.45
N SER A 3 7.87 19.99 -46.06
CA SER A 3 6.75 20.95 -45.98
C SER A 3 5.75 20.42 -44.96
N SER A 4 5.46 21.27 -43.96
CA SER A 4 4.14 21.65 -43.44
C SER A 4 3.03 20.60 -43.61
N GLY A 5 2.37 20.10 -42.59
CA GLY A 5 1.98 20.70 -41.31
C GLY A 5 0.53 20.25 -41.11
N ASP A 6 0.11 19.93 -39.89
CA ASP A 6 -1.31 19.88 -39.55
C ASP A 6 -1.49 20.08 -38.05
N LEU A 7 -2.20 21.17 -37.74
CA LEU A 7 -2.59 21.62 -36.43
C LEU A 7 -3.97 21.00 -36.13
N PHE A 8 -4.02 19.90 -35.38
CA PHE A 8 -5.31 19.33 -34.96
C PHE A 8 -5.76 19.95 -33.64
N VAL A 9 -6.81 20.76 -33.73
CA VAL A 9 -7.60 21.32 -32.64
C VAL A 9 -8.35 20.18 -31.95
N PHE A 10 -8.02 19.88 -30.69
CA PHE A 10 -8.79 18.94 -29.87
C PHE A 10 -9.87 19.69 -29.08
N THR A 11 -11.08 19.77 -29.64
CA THR A 11 -12.30 19.95 -28.86
C THR A 11 -12.77 18.58 -28.38
N GLY A 12 -12.73 18.35 -27.06
CA GLY A 12 -13.38 17.19 -26.44
C GLY A 12 -12.49 16.52 -25.39
N ILE A 13 -12.83 16.72 -24.11
CA ILE A 13 -12.29 15.98 -22.97
C ILE A 13 -12.87 14.55 -23.03
N SER A 14 -12.30 13.72 -23.88
CA SER A 14 -12.46 12.27 -23.81
C SER A 14 -11.20 11.75 -23.16
N THR A 15 -11.29 11.27 -21.92
CA THR A 15 -10.21 10.58 -21.22
C THR A 15 -9.85 9.31 -21.99
N MET A 16 -9.01 9.47 -23.00
CA MET A 16 -8.42 8.39 -23.77
C MET A 16 -7.49 7.62 -22.82
N GLN A 17 -7.97 6.49 -22.30
CA GLN A 17 -7.11 5.45 -21.79
C GLN A 17 -6.16 5.07 -22.93
N ALA A 18 -4.89 5.45 -22.79
CA ALA A 18 -3.85 5.09 -23.74
C ALA A 18 -3.80 3.55 -23.85
N ARG A 19 -4.38 3.02 -24.92
CA ARG A 19 -4.25 1.61 -25.31
C ARG A 19 -2.92 1.48 -26.04
N ILE A 20 -1.90 0.92 -25.37
CA ILE A 20 -0.68 0.48 -26.06
C ILE A 20 -1.01 -0.84 -26.76
N PRO A 21 -0.98 -0.93 -28.11
CA PRO A 21 -1.26 -2.18 -28.81
C PRO A 21 -0.15 -3.20 -28.52
N GLY A 22 -0.52 -4.39 -28.05
CA GLY A 22 0.42 -5.51 -27.79
C GLY A 22 0.56 -5.94 -26.32
N LEU A 23 -0.07 -5.21 -25.39
CA LEU A 23 -0.02 -5.49 -23.95
C LEU A 23 -1.44 -5.82 -23.44
N GLY A 24 -1.72 -7.11 -23.26
CA GLY A 24 -3.01 -7.58 -22.79
C GLY A 24 -3.18 -7.36 -21.29
N TYR A 25 -4.01 -6.40 -20.88
CA TYR A 25 -4.39 -6.10 -19.48
C TYR A 25 -3.26 -6.38 -18.46
N ASP A 26 -2.13 -5.70 -18.62
CA ASP A 26 -0.94 -5.97 -17.82
C ASP A 26 -1.17 -5.68 -16.33
N ARG A 27 -0.60 -6.54 -15.48
CA ARG A 27 -0.55 -6.34 -14.03
C ARG A 27 0.12 -5.00 -13.73
N ILE A 28 -0.61 -4.10 -13.05
CA ILE A 28 -0.13 -2.74 -12.70
C ILE A 28 1.13 -2.80 -11.82
N TRP A 29 1.30 -3.86 -11.03
CA TRP A 29 2.47 -4.07 -10.19
C TRP A 29 3.00 -5.50 -10.25
N GLN A 30 4.32 -5.65 -10.11
CA GLN A 30 5.00 -6.93 -9.93
C GLN A 30 6.17 -6.85 -8.94
N ARG A 31 6.65 -8.01 -8.47
CA ARG A 31 7.76 -8.12 -7.51
C ARG A 31 8.97 -7.27 -7.96
N GLY A 32 9.46 -6.45 -7.04
CA GLY A 32 10.59 -5.55 -7.27
C GLY A 32 10.19 -4.17 -7.79
N TYR A 33 8.93 -3.95 -8.22
CA TYR A 33 8.49 -2.66 -8.74
C TYR A 33 8.19 -1.67 -7.62
N ALA A 34 8.30 -0.39 -7.96
CA ALA A 34 7.86 0.73 -7.14
C ALA A 34 6.35 0.69 -6.89
N CYS A 35 5.89 1.46 -5.90
CA CYS A 35 4.46 1.70 -5.75
C CYS A 35 3.93 2.52 -6.95
N PRO A 36 2.82 2.11 -7.61
CA PRO A 36 2.28 2.83 -8.76
C PRO A 36 1.51 4.10 -8.40
N VAL A 37 1.28 4.39 -7.12
CA VAL A 37 0.56 5.58 -6.66
C VAL A 37 1.40 6.84 -6.87
N GLN A 38 0.84 7.84 -7.55
CA GLN A 38 1.52 9.11 -7.81
C GLN A 38 1.92 9.81 -6.50
N GLY A 39 3.16 10.30 -6.44
CA GLY A 39 3.70 10.93 -5.23
C GLY A 39 4.11 9.94 -4.14
N CYS A 40 3.88 8.64 -4.32
CA CYS A 40 4.42 7.63 -3.43
C CYS A 40 5.90 7.35 -3.76
N GLY A 41 6.80 7.69 -2.84
CA GLY A 41 8.25 7.53 -3.04
C GLY A 41 8.81 6.11 -2.85
N LEU A 42 7.95 5.07 -2.76
CA LEU A 42 8.42 3.71 -2.52
C LEU A 42 8.99 3.08 -3.79
N GLN A 43 10.31 2.87 -3.82
CA GLN A 43 11.05 2.50 -5.03
C GLN A 43 11.02 1.01 -5.38
N SER A 44 10.87 0.12 -4.40
CA SER A 44 10.82 -1.33 -4.66
C SER A 44 10.18 -2.07 -3.50
N VAL A 45 9.40 -3.11 -3.82
CA VAL A 45 8.78 -3.99 -2.83
C VAL A 45 9.05 -5.46 -3.16
N ARG A 46 9.45 -6.23 -2.14
CA ARG A 46 9.95 -7.59 -2.30
C ARG A 46 8.86 -8.61 -2.63
N ASP A 47 7.65 -8.47 -2.12
CA ASP A 47 6.56 -9.38 -2.41
C ASP A 47 5.18 -8.74 -2.21
N VAL A 48 4.13 -9.48 -2.56
CA VAL A 48 2.75 -9.02 -2.45
C VAL A 48 2.36 -8.74 -0.99
N THR A 49 2.91 -9.47 -0.03
CA THR A 49 2.62 -9.27 1.40
C THR A 49 3.16 -7.92 1.87
N ASP A 50 4.39 -7.58 1.47
CA ASP A 50 5.00 -6.28 1.74
C ASP A 50 4.24 -5.14 1.04
N LEU A 51 3.71 -5.37 -0.18
CA LEU A 51 2.90 -4.39 -0.88
C LEU A 51 1.55 -4.17 -0.18
N LYS A 52 0.84 -5.23 0.19
CA LYS A 52 -0.43 -5.14 0.95
C LYS A 52 -0.22 -4.41 2.27
N ARG A 53 0.90 -4.66 2.96
CA ARG A 53 1.27 -3.93 4.18
C ARG A 53 1.55 -2.46 3.89
N HIS A 54 2.33 -2.15 2.84
CA HIS A 54 2.59 -0.79 2.43
C HIS A 54 1.29 -0.02 2.13
N TRP A 55 0.39 -0.64 1.36
CA TRP A 55 -0.90 -0.06 1.00
C TRP A 55 -1.71 0.34 2.23
N ARG A 56 -1.88 -0.57 3.19
CA ARG A 56 -2.56 -0.25 4.46
C ARG A 56 -1.92 0.90 5.22
N GLU A 57 -0.60 1.01 5.18
CA GLU A 57 0.12 2.05 5.94
C GLU A 57 0.15 3.41 5.25
N LYS A 58 -0.10 3.49 3.94
CA LYS A 58 0.11 4.70 3.13
C LYS A 58 -1.08 5.13 2.29
N HIS A 59 -1.96 4.21 1.92
CA HIS A 59 -3.04 4.40 0.95
C HIS A 59 -4.42 4.04 1.51
N GLU A 60 -4.50 3.72 2.81
CA GLU A 60 -5.77 3.68 3.56
C GLU A 60 -5.87 4.91 4.46
N GLU A 61 -7.03 5.56 4.44
CA GLU A 61 -7.32 6.77 5.23
C GLU A 61 -7.36 6.50 6.73
N ILE A 62 -7.76 5.30 7.12
CA ILE A 62 -7.88 4.86 8.52
C ILE A 62 -6.91 3.71 8.75
N ILE A 63 -6.07 3.82 9.79
CA ILE A 63 -5.10 2.79 10.17
C ILE A 63 -5.37 2.24 11.56
N ALA A 64 -5.11 0.94 11.72
CA ALA A 64 -5.15 0.29 13.03
C ALA A 64 -3.87 0.59 13.84
N LYS A 65 -4.06 0.86 15.13
CA LYS A 65 -3.05 0.98 16.17
C LYS A 65 -3.24 -0.14 17.18
N PHE A 66 -2.24 -0.99 17.29
CA PHE A 66 -2.21 -2.12 18.19
C PHE A 66 -1.50 -1.70 19.47
N HIS A 67 -2.22 -1.78 20.59
CA HIS A 67 -1.66 -1.51 21.91
C HIS A 67 -1.02 -2.78 22.47
N CYS A 68 0.04 -2.63 23.24
CA CYS A 68 0.58 -3.70 24.07
C CYS A 68 -0.44 -4.05 25.17
N SER A 69 -0.58 -5.34 25.48
CA SER A 69 -1.47 -5.78 26.56
C SER A 69 -0.94 -5.47 27.96
N ALA A 70 0.37 -5.23 28.12
CA ALA A 70 1.03 -5.05 29.40
C ALA A 70 1.55 -3.63 29.68
N CYS A 71 1.59 -2.73 28.69
CA CYS A 71 2.00 -1.33 28.90
C CYS A 71 1.42 -0.39 27.83
N SER A 72 1.77 0.90 27.91
CA SER A 72 1.29 1.95 26.99
C SER A 72 1.96 1.96 25.60
N TYR A 73 2.78 0.94 25.27
CA TYR A 73 3.40 0.86 23.95
C TYR A 73 2.35 0.64 22.86
N VAL A 74 2.47 1.39 21.76
CA VAL A 74 1.54 1.32 20.62
C VAL A 74 2.33 1.20 19.32
N SER A 75 1.84 0.35 18.40
CA SER A 75 2.41 0.23 17.07
C SER A 75 1.36 0.11 15.97
N LYS A 76 1.73 0.42 14.73
CA LYS A 76 0.90 0.15 13.55
C LYS A 76 0.98 -1.31 13.07
N ARG A 77 1.81 -2.14 13.71
CA ARG A 77 2.00 -3.55 13.35
C ARG A 77 1.91 -4.46 14.58
N LYS A 78 1.13 -5.54 14.48
CA LYS A 78 1.06 -6.60 15.50
C LYS A 78 2.43 -7.22 15.78
N SER A 79 3.24 -7.47 14.74
CA SER A 79 4.59 -8.04 14.88
C SER A 79 5.51 -7.20 15.76
N ASN A 80 5.38 -5.86 15.69
CA ASN A 80 6.18 -4.95 16.48
C ASN A 80 5.74 -4.95 17.94
N VAL A 81 4.43 -5.05 18.20
CA VAL A 81 3.90 -5.22 19.57
C VAL A 81 4.36 -6.55 20.17
N PHE A 82 4.30 -7.63 19.40
CA PHE A 82 4.79 -8.94 19.84
C PHE A 82 6.29 -8.94 20.16
N GLN A 83 7.11 -8.36 19.28
CA GLN A 83 8.55 -8.21 19.52
C GLN A 83 8.82 -7.35 20.76
N HIS A 84 8.12 -6.21 20.89
CA HIS A 84 8.19 -5.36 22.07
C HIS A 84 7.86 -6.15 23.34
N PHE A 85 6.76 -6.91 23.34
CA PHE A 85 6.29 -7.67 24.49
C PHE A 85 7.30 -8.74 24.92
N ARG A 86 7.87 -9.49 23.97
CA ARG A 86 8.93 -10.47 24.24
C ARG A 86 10.16 -9.85 24.88
N LEU A 87 10.57 -8.66 24.41
CA LEU A 87 11.79 -7.99 24.87
C LEU A 87 11.60 -7.20 26.18
N ARG A 88 10.37 -6.78 26.52
CA ARG A 88 10.10 -5.87 27.64
C ARG A 88 9.25 -6.46 28.76
N HIS A 89 8.50 -7.53 28.50
CA HIS A 89 7.57 -8.14 29.46
C HIS A 89 7.89 -9.61 29.74
N ASN A 90 9.11 -10.05 29.42
CA ASN A 90 9.54 -11.45 29.58
C ASN A 90 8.53 -12.45 28.98
N GLY A 91 7.82 -12.05 27.91
CA GLY A 91 6.83 -12.88 27.27
C GLY A 91 7.50 -14.16 26.78
N ASN A 92 7.04 -15.31 27.29
CA ASN A 92 7.58 -16.61 26.96
C ASN A 92 7.65 -16.78 25.44
N MET A 93 8.71 -17.44 24.96
CA MET A 93 8.87 -17.77 23.52
C MET A 93 7.73 -18.65 22.97
N LEU A 94 6.86 -19.17 23.85
CA LEU A 94 5.69 -20.00 23.57
C LEU A 94 4.38 -19.22 23.52
N GLY A 95 4.37 -17.95 23.97
CA GLY A 95 3.18 -17.10 23.92
C GLY A 95 2.83 -16.78 22.46
N ASN A 96 1.54 -16.86 22.13
CA ASN A 96 1.08 -16.54 20.79
C ASN A 96 0.93 -15.02 20.60
N SER A 97 0.91 -14.56 19.35
CA SER A 97 0.84 -13.13 19.05
C SER A 97 -0.40 -12.42 19.63
N SER A 98 -1.49 -13.15 19.91
CA SER A 98 -2.70 -12.57 20.48
C SER A 98 -2.52 -12.08 21.92
N GLU A 99 -1.74 -12.78 22.75
CA GLU A 99 -1.51 -12.37 24.15
C GLU A 99 -0.77 -11.04 24.26
N SER A 100 0.07 -10.74 23.27
CA SER A 100 0.85 -9.50 23.24
C SER A 100 0.03 -8.26 22.86
N VAL A 101 -1.09 -8.44 22.17
CA VAL A 101 -1.90 -7.35 21.61
C VAL A 101 -3.10 -7.10 22.52
N GLY A 102 -3.15 -5.92 23.13
CA GLY A 102 -4.31 -5.40 23.86
C GLY A 102 -5.35 -4.81 22.90
N LYS A 103 -5.90 -3.65 23.27
CA LYS A 103 -6.90 -2.96 22.46
C LYS A 103 -6.36 -2.57 21.07
N VAL A 104 -7.26 -2.54 20.09
CA VAL A 104 -6.99 -2.02 18.75
C VAL A 104 -7.79 -0.74 18.56
N GLU A 105 -7.12 0.34 18.22
CA GLU A 105 -7.74 1.63 17.94
C GLU A 105 -7.60 1.97 16.45
N TYR A 106 -8.60 2.62 15.88
CA TYR A 106 -8.60 3.07 14.49
C TYR A 106 -8.45 4.58 14.46
N GLN A 107 -7.50 5.08 13.66
CA GLN A 107 -7.14 6.50 13.61
C GLN A 107 -6.90 6.95 12.18
N HIS A 108 -7.13 8.23 11.88
CA HIS A 108 -6.76 8.80 10.59
C HIS A 108 -5.25 8.67 10.33
N ASN A 109 -4.93 8.24 9.12
CA ASN A 109 -3.57 8.01 8.68
C ASN A 109 -2.89 9.32 8.33
N LYS A 110 -2.06 9.81 9.25
CA LYS A 110 -1.25 11.03 9.04
C LYS A 110 -0.26 10.92 7.86
N GLN A 111 -0.03 9.72 7.34
CA GLN A 111 0.85 9.47 6.20
C GLN A 111 0.07 9.05 4.95
N PHE A 112 -1.24 9.34 4.92
CA PHE A 112 -2.10 9.03 3.79
C PHE A 112 -1.65 9.75 2.53
N ILE A 113 -1.57 9.00 1.44
CA ILE A 113 -1.37 9.45 0.08
C ILE A 113 -2.53 8.85 -0.71
N ASP A 114 -3.35 9.72 -1.28
CA ASP A 114 -4.53 9.32 -2.04
C ASP A 114 -4.11 8.43 -3.22
N PRO A 115 -4.58 7.17 -3.26
CA PRO A 115 -4.25 6.26 -4.35
C PRO A 115 -5.10 6.49 -5.61
N TYR A 116 -6.12 7.35 -5.60
CA TYR A 116 -7.01 7.55 -6.75
C TYR A 116 -6.24 7.80 -8.06
N PRO A 117 -6.57 7.11 -9.17
CA PRO A 117 -7.74 6.23 -9.38
C PRO A 117 -7.50 4.74 -9.05
N LEU A 118 -6.40 4.40 -8.37
CA LEU A 118 -6.01 3.02 -8.08
C LEU A 118 -6.66 2.50 -6.80
N THR A 119 -6.99 1.21 -6.82
CA THR A 119 -7.29 0.42 -5.61
C THR A 119 -6.26 -0.69 -5.43
N LEU A 120 -6.11 -1.21 -4.21
CA LEU A 120 -5.21 -2.34 -3.95
C LEU A 120 -5.53 -3.54 -4.86
N GLU A 121 -6.82 -3.79 -5.08
CA GLU A 121 -7.30 -4.84 -5.97
C GLU A 121 -6.87 -4.60 -7.41
N SER A 122 -7.08 -3.38 -7.94
CA SER A 122 -6.63 -3.02 -9.29
C SER A 122 -5.12 -3.15 -9.47
N VAL A 123 -4.36 -2.89 -8.40
CA VAL A 123 -2.89 -2.99 -8.40
C VAL A 123 -2.45 -4.44 -8.39
N LEU A 124 -3.15 -5.30 -7.64
CA LEU A 124 -2.78 -6.71 -7.47
C LEU A 124 -3.33 -7.64 -8.54
N ARG A 125 -4.39 -7.25 -9.28
CA ARG A 125 -5.11 -8.03 -10.33
C ARG A 125 -4.68 -9.50 -10.35
N TYR A 126 -5.22 -10.26 -9.40
CA TYR A 126 -5.21 -11.70 -9.51
C TYR A 126 -6.09 -12.04 -10.71
N LYS A 127 -5.58 -12.84 -11.66
CA LYS A 127 -6.47 -13.45 -12.65
C LYS A 127 -7.35 -14.43 -11.86
N ASP A 128 -8.66 -14.26 -11.95
CA ASP A 128 -9.59 -15.38 -11.74
C ASP A 128 -9.35 -16.46 -12.81
#